data_AF-A0A5Q4GL12-F1
#
_entry.id   AF-A0A5Q4GL12-F1
#
_cell.length_a   1.000
_cell.length_b   1.000
_cell.length_c   1.000
_cell.angle_alpha   90.00
_cell.angle_beta   90.00
_cell.angle_gamma   90.00
#
_symmetry.space_group_name_H-M   'P 1'
#
loop_
_entity.id
_entity.type
_entity.pdbx_description
1 polymer ?
#
loop_
_entity_poly.entity_id
_entity_poly.type
_entity_poly.pdbx_seq_one_letter_code
_entity_poly.pdbx_strand_id
1 'polypeptide(L)'
;YVSQTVLKHGAGSCPIGRLPAGEIEAAVIDQLRTVFRQPEIIAGTWKAARAQDGEIAEGDARAALQQLDPLWDELFPAEQARIVALLVERLDIGIDSLRVRMRVDGLDAVAREMTGGSLGQAA
;
A
#
# COMPACT_ATOMS: atom_id res chain seq x y z
N TYR A 1 3.78 -17.79 2.06
CA TYR A 1 3.28 -17.48 3.41
C TYR A 1 2.57 -18.68 4.04
N VAL A 2 2.70 -18.85 5.36
CA VAL A 2 2.03 -19.92 6.12
C VAL A 2 1.49 -19.36 7.44
N SER A 3 0.35 -19.85 7.90
CA SER A 3 -0.21 -19.41 9.19
C SER A 3 0.58 -20.02 10.36
N GLN A 4 0.56 -19.33 11.51
CA GLN A 4 1.16 -19.87 12.74
C GLN A 4 0.53 -21.21 13.15
N THR A 5 -0.76 -21.41 12.86
CA THR A 5 -1.45 -22.68 13.12
C THR A 5 -0.83 -23.82 12.32
N VAL A 6 -0.57 -23.61 11.02
CA VAL A 6 0.10 -24.61 10.18
C VAL A 6 1.53 -24.90 10.67
N LEU A 7 2.25 -23.88 11.12
CA LEU A 7 3.60 -24.06 11.68
C LEU A 7 3.59 -24.88 12.98
N LYS A 8 2.58 -24.68 13.85
CA LYS A 8 2.50 -25.33 15.17
C LYS A 8 1.83 -26.70 15.13
N HIS A 9 0.86 -26.90 14.25
CA HIS A 9 -0.03 -28.07 14.25
C HIS A 9 0.02 -28.88 12.95
N GLY A 10 0.84 -28.47 11.98
CA GLY A 10 1.06 -29.21 10.73
C GLY A 10 0.07 -28.87 9.62
N ALA A 11 0.25 -29.52 8.46
CA ALA A 11 -0.60 -29.33 7.29
C ALA A 11 -2.05 -29.75 7.57
N GLY A 12 -3.02 -29.04 7.00
CA GLY A 12 -4.46 -29.30 7.20
C GLY A 12 -5.07 -28.66 8.45
N SER A 13 -4.25 -28.08 9.35
CA SER A 13 -4.74 -27.41 10.57
C SER A 13 -5.31 -26.00 10.36
N CYS A 14 -5.17 -25.44 9.15
CA CYS A 14 -5.74 -24.17 8.75
C CYS A 14 -6.37 -24.32 7.36
N PRO A 15 -7.62 -23.87 7.16
CA PRO A 15 -8.33 -24.04 5.88
C PRO A 15 -7.69 -23.30 4.71
N ILE A 16 -6.88 -22.26 4.98
CA ILE A 16 -6.18 -21.47 3.97
C ILE A 16 -4.90 -22.18 3.46
N GLY A 17 -4.32 -23.08 4.26
CA GLY A 17 -3.12 -23.82 3.87
C GLY A 17 -1.88 -22.93 3.67
N ARG A 18 -1.05 -23.28 2.68
CA ARG A 18 0.14 -22.51 2.29
C ARG A 18 -0.21 -21.59 1.12
N LEU A 19 0.24 -20.35 1.20
CA LEU A 19 0.05 -19.37 0.14
C LEU A 19 1.36 -19.13 -0.61
N PRO A 20 1.36 -19.14 -1.96
CA PRO A 20 2.52 -18.74 -2.75
C PRO A 20 2.91 -17.29 -2.44
N ALA A 21 4.20 -17.02 -2.27
CA ALA A 21 4.68 -15.68 -1.91
C ALA A 21 4.39 -14.68 -3.03
N GLY A 22 4.83 -14.98 -4.26
CA GLY A 22 4.68 -14.09 -5.41
C GLY A 22 3.23 -13.73 -5.73
N GLU A 23 2.30 -14.70 -5.66
CA GLU A 23 0.88 -14.43 -5.93
C GLU A 23 0.25 -13.50 -4.88
N ILE A 24 0.54 -13.72 -3.60
CA ILE A 24 0.00 -12.86 -2.52
C ILE A 24 0.63 -11.48 -2.55
N GLU A 25 1.94 -11.38 -2.77
CA GLU A 25 2.63 -10.10 -2.85
C GLU A 25 2.10 -9.25 -4.00
N ALA A 26 1.95 -9.85 -5.19
CA ALA A 26 1.35 -9.18 -6.34
C ALA A 26 -0.09 -8.72 -6.04
N ALA A 27 -0.93 -9.58 -5.45
CA ALA A 27 -2.30 -9.24 -5.11
C ALA A 27 -2.40 -8.07 -4.10
N VAL A 28 -1.50 -8.00 -3.13
CA VAL A 28 -1.43 -6.90 -2.15
C VAL A 28 -1.05 -5.60 -2.83
N ILE A 29 -0.05 -5.63 -3.71
CA ILE A 29 0.40 -4.45 -4.47
C ILE A 29 -0.73 -3.96 -5.39
N ASP A 30 -1.41 -4.85 -6.10
CA ASP A 30 -2.52 -4.50 -6.99
C ASP A 30 -3.71 -3.90 -6.22
N GLN A 31 -4.02 -4.43 -5.04
CA GLN A 31 -5.06 -3.88 -4.19
C GLN A 31 -4.68 -2.48 -3.68
N LEU A 32 -3.42 -2.27 -3.31
CA LEU A 32 -2.92 -0.96 -2.87
C LEU A 32 -3.01 0.08 -3.99
N ARG A 33 -2.55 -0.29 -5.20
CA ARG A 33 -2.67 0.53 -6.41
C ARG A 33 -4.11 0.89 -6.73
N THR A 34 -5.02 -0.08 -6.58
CA THR A 34 -6.45 0.14 -6.76
C THR A 34 -7.01 1.16 -5.76
N VAL A 35 -6.61 1.07 -4.49
CA VAL A 35 -7.04 2.02 -3.44
C VAL A 35 -6.65 3.45 -3.81
N PHE A 36 -5.43 3.69 -4.30
CA PHE A 36 -5.00 5.03 -4.68
C PHE A 36 -5.78 5.67 -5.83
N ARG A 37 -6.45 4.85 -6.65
CA ARG A 37 -7.33 5.32 -7.74
C ARG A 37 -8.77 5.55 -7.31
N GLN A 38 -9.12 5.26 -6.05
CA GLN A 38 -10.48 5.44 -5.55
C GLN A 38 -10.83 6.92 -5.45
N PRO A 39 -12.06 7.33 -5.85
CA PRO A 39 -12.49 8.72 -5.81
C PRO A 39 -12.33 9.37 -4.43
N GLU A 40 -12.55 8.61 -3.35
CA GLU A 40 -12.47 9.10 -1.98
C GLU A 40 -11.03 9.43 -1.59
N ILE A 41 -10.07 8.63 -2.05
CA ILE A 41 -8.64 8.90 -1.86
C ILE A 41 -8.22 10.11 -2.67
N ILE A 42 -8.61 10.19 -3.94
CA ILE A 42 -8.30 11.34 -4.80
C ILE A 42 -8.85 12.64 -4.20
N ALA A 43 -10.13 12.64 -3.80
CA ALA A 43 -10.76 13.81 -3.20
C ALA A 43 -10.12 14.19 -1.85
N GLY A 44 -9.76 13.19 -1.03
CA GLY A 44 -9.07 13.39 0.24
C GLY A 44 -7.68 14.01 0.06
N THR A 45 -6.87 13.45 -0.85
CA THR A 45 -5.55 13.96 -1.20
C THR A 45 -5.63 15.36 -1.81
N TRP A 46 -6.56 15.61 -2.74
CA TRP A 46 -6.75 16.94 -3.31
C TRP A 46 -7.12 17.97 -2.23
N LYS A 47 -8.05 17.64 -1.33
CA LYS A 47 -8.44 18.54 -0.23
C LYS A 47 -7.26 18.86 0.69
N ALA A 48 -6.43 17.86 1.00
CA ALA A 48 -5.23 18.03 1.81
C ALA A 48 -4.17 18.89 1.09
N ALA A 49 -3.93 18.62 -0.20
CA ALA A 49 -2.99 19.37 -1.03
C ALA A 49 -3.42 20.83 -1.18
N ARG A 50 -4.71 21.07 -1.46
CA ARG A 50 -5.29 22.42 -1.57
C ARG A 50 -5.19 23.23 -0.28
N ALA A 51 -5.21 22.58 0.87
CA ALA A 51 -5.03 23.25 2.15
C ALA A 51 -3.58 23.73 2.38
N GLN A 52 -2.60 23.09 1.72
CA GLN A 52 -1.19 23.48 1.77
C GLN A 52 -0.84 24.49 0.65
N ASP A 53 -1.40 24.29 -0.54
CA ASP A 53 -1.21 25.12 -1.72
C ASP A 53 -2.55 25.30 -2.45
N GLY A 54 -3.13 26.49 -2.36
CA GLY A 54 -4.49 26.80 -2.80
C GLY A 54 -4.71 26.74 -4.31
N GLU A 55 -3.64 26.63 -5.11
CA GLU A 55 -3.71 26.65 -6.58
C GLU A 55 -3.83 25.24 -7.20
N ILE A 56 -3.71 24.17 -6.41
CA ILE A 56 -3.77 22.80 -6.91
C ILE A 56 -5.19 22.44 -7.37
N ALA A 57 -5.35 22.20 -8.68
CA ALA A 57 -6.59 21.69 -9.24
C ALA A 57 -6.79 20.19 -8.95
N GLU A 58 -8.05 19.75 -8.83
CA GLU A 58 -8.38 18.34 -8.58
C GLU A 58 -7.87 17.41 -9.69
N GLY A 59 -7.89 17.90 -10.94
CA GLY A 59 -7.36 17.17 -12.09
C GLY A 59 -5.87 16.89 -11.98
N ASP A 60 -5.10 17.84 -11.44
CA ASP A 60 -3.65 17.70 -11.26
C ASP A 60 -3.34 16.73 -10.11
N ALA A 61 -4.09 16.80 -9.00
CA ALA A 61 -3.96 15.85 -7.89
C ALA A 61 -4.29 14.41 -8.34
N ARG A 62 -5.34 14.24 -9.14
CA ARG A 62 -5.69 12.95 -9.75
C ARG A 62 -4.59 12.45 -10.68
N ALA A 63 -4.08 13.30 -11.58
CA ALA A 63 -3.03 12.93 -12.52
C ALA A 63 -1.74 12.51 -11.79
N ALA A 64 -1.36 13.23 -10.74
CA ALA A 64 -0.22 12.90 -9.89
C ALA A 64 -0.39 11.54 -9.19
N LEU A 65 -1.57 11.27 -8.60
CA LEU A 65 -1.86 9.96 -7.99
C LEU A 65 -1.81 8.81 -9.02
N GLN A 66 -2.23 9.05 -10.26
CA GLN A 66 -2.15 8.05 -11.34
C GLN A 66 -0.70 7.79 -11.79
N GLN A 67 0.20 8.78 -11.68
CA GLN A 67 1.62 8.60 -11.99
C GLN A 67 2.37 7.75 -10.94
N LEU A 68 1.76 7.47 -9.79
CA LEU A 68 2.36 6.59 -8.79
C LEU A 68 2.47 5.14 -9.29
N ASP A 69 1.55 4.68 -10.14
CA ASP A 69 1.57 3.33 -10.69
C ASP A 69 2.85 3.00 -11.46
N PRO A 70 3.22 3.75 -12.53
CA PRO A 70 4.46 3.49 -13.24
C PRO A 70 5.70 3.77 -12.38
N LEU A 71 5.65 4.74 -11.46
CA LEU A 71 6.76 5.01 -10.55
C LEU A 71 7.03 3.81 -9.63
N TRP A 72 5.99 3.13 -9.18
CA TRP A 72 6.11 1.98 -8.29
C TRP A 72 6.97 0.86 -8.89
N ASP A 73 6.81 0.59 -10.18
CA ASP A 73 7.57 -0.46 -10.87
C ASP A 73 9.07 -0.15 -10.96
N GLU A 74 9.44 1.13 -10.88
CA GLU A 74 10.83 1.61 -10.86
C GLU A 74 11.45 1.63 -9.45
N LEU A 75 10.64 1.42 -8.40
CA LEU A 75 11.13 1.39 -7.02
C LEU A 75 11.88 0.09 -6.74
N PHE A 76 12.99 0.21 -6.01
CA PHE A 76 13.68 -0.96 -5.46
C PHE A 76 12.74 -1.75 -4.53
N PRO A 77 12.86 -3.09 -4.45
CA PRO A 77 12.00 -3.92 -3.60
C PRO A 77 11.95 -3.48 -2.13
N ALA A 78 13.09 -3.00 -1.60
CA ALA A 78 13.17 -2.47 -0.24
C ALA A 78 12.30 -1.22 -0.06
N GLU A 79 12.24 -0.36 -1.07
CA GLU A 79 11.46 0.87 -1.05
C GLU A 79 9.96 0.58 -1.17
N GLN A 80 9.58 -0.36 -2.05
CA GLN A 80 8.20 -0.85 -2.11
C GLN A 80 7.75 -1.40 -0.75
N ALA A 81 8.56 -2.26 -0.12
CA ALA A 81 8.24 -2.85 1.19
C ALA A 81 8.09 -1.77 2.27
N ARG A 82 8.94 -0.75 2.25
CA ARG A 82 8.90 0.38 3.17
C ARG A 82 7.61 1.18 3.02
N ILE A 83 7.23 1.53 1.79
CA ILE A 83 5.97 2.25 1.52
C ILE A 83 4.76 1.40 1.93
N VAL A 84 4.76 0.10 1.63
CA VAL A 84 3.69 -0.81 2.08
C VAL A 84 3.55 -0.79 3.61
N ALA A 85 4.66 -0.83 4.35
CA ALA A 85 4.65 -0.83 5.82
C ALA A 85 4.08 0.47 6.43
N LEU A 86 4.18 1.60 5.71
CA LEU A 86 3.62 2.88 6.14
C LEU A 86 2.12 2.99 5.86
N LEU A 87 1.64 2.26 4.85
CA LEU A 87 0.26 2.38 4.37
C LEU A 87 -0.65 1.31 4.94
N VAL A 88 -0.13 0.09 5.13
CA VAL A 88 -0.94 -1.08 5.51
C VAL A 88 -0.81 -1.34 7.01
N GLU A 89 -1.95 -1.39 7.70
CA GLU A 89 -2.04 -1.78 9.10
C GLU A 89 -1.97 -3.31 9.23
N ARG A 90 -2.79 -4.01 8.43
CA ARG A 90 -2.87 -5.47 8.42
C ARG A 90 -3.53 -5.99 7.15
N LEU A 91 -3.19 -7.22 6.79
CA LEU A 91 -3.88 -8.02 5.77
C LEU A 91 -4.68 -9.13 6.45
N ASP A 92 -5.97 -9.21 6.16
CA ASP A 92 -6.84 -10.30 6.58
C ASP A 92 -7.07 -11.22 5.36
N ILE A 93 -6.56 -12.45 5.44
CA ILE A 93 -6.71 -13.46 4.39
C ILE A 93 -7.76 -14.47 4.83
N GLY A 94 -8.78 -14.67 4.00
CA GLY A 94 -9.81 -15.70 4.10
C GLY A 94 -9.67 -16.70 2.96
N ILE A 95 -10.55 -17.70 2.91
CA ILE A 95 -10.52 -18.75 1.87
C ILE A 95 -10.70 -18.15 0.47
N ASP A 96 -11.66 -17.22 0.33
CA ASP A 96 -12.00 -16.58 -0.95
C ASP A 96 -11.91 -15.05 -0.89
N SER A 97 -11.19 -14.51 0.09
CA SER A 97 -11.15 -13.06 0.32
C SER A 97 -9.79 -12.59 0.81
N LEU A 98 -9.28 -11.50 0.24
CA LEU A 98 -8.18 -10.71 0.78
C LEU A 98 -8.74 -9.34 1.19
N ARG A 99 -8.53 -8.93 2.44
CA ARG A 99 -8.90 -7.59 2.90
C ARG A 99 -7.66 -6.86 3.39
N VAL A 100 -7.42 -5.69 2.81
CA VAL A 100 -6.35 -4.79 3.25
C VAL A 100 -6.94 -3.78 4.21
N ARG A 101 -6.37 -3.68 5.41
CA ARG A 101 -6.68 -2.62 6.36
C ARG A 101 -5.60 -1.54 6.26
N MET A 102 -6.02 -0.35 5.86
CA MET A 102 -5.13 0.80 5.68
C MET A 102 -4.94 1.55 6.99
N ARG A 103 -3.75 2.11 7.17
CA ARG A 103 -3.45 3.04 8.28
C ARG A 103 -4.11 4.38 8.00
N VAL A 104 -4.75 4.96 9.03
CA VAL A 104 -5.45 6.25 8.92
C VAL A 104 -4.47 7.38 8.58
N ASP A 105 -3.24 7.31 9.10
CA ASP A 105 -2.17 8.29 8.91
C ASP A 105 -1.18 7.91 7.81
N GLY A 106 -1.43 6.81 7.06
CA GLY A 106 -0.43 6.21 6.19
C GLY A 106 0.01 7.10 5.03
N LEU A 107 -0.94 7.77 4.37
CA LEU A 107 -0.63 8.70 3.29
C LEU A 107 0.18 9.91 3.77
N ASP A 108 -0.16 10.44 4.95
CA ASP A 108 0.59 11.55 5.55
C ASP A 108 2.00 11.13 5.95
N ALA A 109 2.18 9.90 6.43
CA ALA A 109 3.49 9.35 6.75
C ALA A 109 4.37 9.25 5.50
N VAL A 110 3.83 8.72 4.40
CA VAL A 110 4.54 8.67 3.11
C VAL A 110 4.91 10.08 2.64
N ALA A 111 3.95 11.02 2.61
CA ALA A 111 4.19 12.39 2.15
C ALA A 111 5.28 13.12 2.96
N ARG A 112 5.32 12.90 4.28
CA ARG A 112 6.35 13.47 5.16
C ARG A 112 7.75 12.97 4.85
N GLU A 113 7.90 11.71 4.47
CA GLU A 113 9.22 11.16 4.13
C GLU A 113 9.68 11.58 2.73
N MET A 114 8.74 11.76 1.80
CA MET A 114 9.05 12.30 0.46
C MET A 114 9.57 13.74 0.55
N THR A 115 9.01 14.55 1.46
CA THR A 115 9.43 15.94 1.68
C THR A 115 10.63 16.08 2.63
N GLY A 116 10.82 15.10 3.53
CA GLY A 116 11.92 15.06 4.51
C GLY A 116 13.26 14.52 3.99
N GLY A 117 13.34 14.05 2.75
CA GLY A 117 14.61 13.66 2.10
C GLY A 117 15.24 12.35 2.59
N SER A 118 14.50 11.43 3.21
CA SER A 118 15.05 10.16 3.72
C SER A 118 14.83 8.94 2.81
N LEU A 119 14.41 9.13 1.56
CA LEU A 119 14.19 8.05 0.59
C LEU A 119 15.47 7.35 0.08
N GLY A 120 16.62 7.55 0.72
CA GLY A 120 17.91 7.13 0.17
C GLY A 120 19.01 6.76 1.16
N GLN A 121 18.70 6.32 2.38
CA GLN A 121 19.71 5.77 3.28
C GLN A 121 19.26 4.43 3.90
N ALA A 122 19.41 3.37 3.11
CA ALA A 122 19.68 2.04 3.65
C ALA A 122 20.80 1.45 2.78
N ALA A 123 21.94 1.24 3.43
CA ALA A 123 23.20 0.73 2.89
C ALA A 123 23.16 -0.78 2.61
#